data_AF-A0AAP5AGC3-F1
#
_entry.id   AF-A0AAP5AGC3-F1
#
_cell.length_a   1.000
_cell.length_b   1.000
_cell.length_c   1.000
_cell.angle_alpha   90.00
_cell.angle_beta   90.00
_cell.angle_gamma   90.00
#
_symmetry.space_group_name_H-M   'P 1'
#
loop_
_entity.id
_entity.type
_entity.pdbx_description
1 polymer ?
#
loop_
_entity_poly.entity_id
_entity_poly.type
_entity_poly.pdbx_seq_one_letter_code
_entity_poly.pdbx_strand_id
1 'polypeptide(L)'
;MNADEKKKLISDIESSELVDDLYGKAIKIGFDHEWRDPAYGLEGVAECMAAVGISTVSEAEKIMARHAKELEEFLKDICGNRRGHPWEVSPGFVMAFALILDRPDVFTAERLKEIGWDEDPIKQVRSALERRR
;
A
#
# COMPACT_ATOMS: atom_id res chain seq x y z
N MET A 1 -7.40 -14.09 -9.04
CA MET A 1 -8.05 -14.27 -7.73
C MET A 1 -9.55 -14.50 -7.93
N ASN A 2 -10.10 -15.56 -7.34
CA ASN A 2 -11.53 -15.87 -7.38
C ASN A 2 -12.32 -15.06 -6.32
N ALA A 3 -13.65 -15.14 -6.34
CA ALA A 3 -14.51 -14.33 -5.47
C ALA A 3 -14.34 -14.66 -3.97
N ASP A 4 -14.05 -15.90 -3.63
CA ASP A 4 -13.89 -16.33 -2.23
C ASP A 4 -12.52 -15.90 -1.68
N GLU A 5 -11.47 -16.00 -2.50
CA GLU A 5 -10.15 -15.45 -2.19
C GLU A 5 -10.20 -13.94 -1.96
N LYS A 6 -10.94 -13.20 -2.81
CA LYS A 6 -11.16 -11.75 -2.64
C LYS A 6 -11.81 -11.43 -1.29
N LYS A 7 -12.94 -12.08 -1.00
CA LYS A 7 -13.68 -11.87 0.26
C LYS A 7 -12.82 -12.19 1.47
N LYS A 8 -12.06 -13.28 1.42
CA LYS A 8 -11.15 -13.66 2.50
C LYS A 8 -10.06 -12.60 2.69
N LEU A 9 -9.43 -12.13 1.62
CA LEU A 9 -8.38 -11.11 1.72
C LEU A 9 -8.93 -9.79 2.31
N ILE A 10 -10.11 -9.33 1.87
CA ILE A 10 -10.78 -8.15 2.45
C ILE A 10 -11.01 -8.37 3.95
N SER A 11 -11.64 -9.49 4.32
CA SER A 11 -11.94 -9.81 5.72
C SER A 11 -10.67 -9.87 6.58
N ASP A 12 -9.59 -10.47 6.08
CA ASP A 12 -8.33 -10.59 6.81
C ASP A 12 -7.70 -9.19 7.01
N ILE A 13 -7.74 -8.32 5.98
CA ILE A 13 -7.25 -6.94 6.05
C ILE A 13 -8.07 -6.12 7.04
N GLU A 14 -9.41 -6.18 6.99
CA GLU A 14 -10.31 -5.44 7.88
C GLU A 14 -10.19 -5.89 9.34
N SER A 15 -9.81 -7.16 9.57
CA SER A 15 -9.60 -7.68 10.93
C SER A 15 -8.25 -7.30 11.56
N SER A 16 -7.35 -6.70 10.77
CA SER A 16 -5.99 -6.36 11.22
C SER A 16 -5.96 -5.01 11.94
N GLU A 17 -5.75 -5.04 13.26
CA GLU A 17 -5.55 -3.82 14.07
C GLU A 17 -4.34 -2.99 13.60
N LEU A 18 -3.28 -3.65 13.13
CA LEU A 18 -2.08 -2.96 12.65
C LEU A 18 -2.35 -2.23 11.34
N VAL A 19 -3.06 -2.89 10.41
CA VAL A 19 -3.46 -2.24 9.18
C VAL A 19 -4.39 -1.07 9.49
N ASP A 20 -5.37 -1.23 10.38
CA ASP A 20 -6.29 -0.15 10.76
C ASP A 20 -5.57 1.04 11.43
N ASP A 21 -4.62 0.81 12.33
CA ASP A 21 -3.83 1.89 12.94
C ASP A 21 -3.00 2.67 11.91
N LEU A 22 -2.27 1.96 11.05
CA LEU A 22 -1.46 2.59 9.99
C LEU A 22 -2.34 3.26 8.93
N TYR A 23 -3.52 2.69 8.67
CA TYR A 23 -4.54 3.29 7.83
C TYR A 23 -5.05 4.62 8.41
N GLY A 24 -5.45 4.61 9.68
CA GLY A 24 -5.86 5.83 10.39
C GLY A 24 -4.75 6.88 10.43
N LYS A 25 -3.48 6.47 10.51
CA LYS A 25 -2.32 7.38 10.36
C LYS A 25 -2.22 7.95 8.95
N ALA A 26 -2.41 7.16 7.90
CA ALA A 26 -2.42 7.66 6.52
C ALA A 26 -3.50 8.73 6.32
N ILE A 27 -4.71 8.52 6.87
CA ILE A 27 -5.78 9.53 6.82
C ILE A 27 -5.38 10.81 7.59
N LYS A 28 -4.76 10.68 8.77
CA LYS A 28 -4.23 11.83 9.53
C LYS A 28 -3.11 12.58 8.80
N ILE A 29 -2.30 11.89 8.01
CA ILE A 29 -1.26 12.48 7.14
C ILE A 29 -1.89 13.27 6.00
N GLY A 30 -3.15 12.98 5.65
CA GLY A 30 -3.96 13.75 4.71
C GLY A 30 -4.29 13.01 3.42
N PHE A 31 -4.15 11.68 3.37
CA PHE A 31 -4.78 10.89 2.31
C PHE A 31 -6.30 10.89 2.48
N ASP A 32 -7.03 10.80 1.37
CA ASP A 32 -8.48 10.63 1.40
C ASP A 32 -8.83 9.15 1.60
N HIS A 33 -10.01 8.89 2.18
CA HIS A 33 -10.52 7.53 2.37
C HIS A 33 -11.29 7.09 1.13
N GLU A 34 -10.93 5.94 0.56
CA GLU A 34 -11.79 5.29 -0.42
C GLU A 34 -12.99 4.64 0.30
N TRP A 35 -14.18 5.24 0.12
CA TRP A 35 -15.42 4.86 0.80
C TRP A 35 -16.33 3.97 -0.06
N ARG A 36 -16.03 3.79 -1.35
CA ARG A 36 -16.99 3.23 -2.31
C ARG A 36 -16.95 1.71 -2.43
N ASP A 37 -15.79 1.09 -2.28
CA ASP A 37 -15.64 -0.36 -2.45
C ASP A 37 -14.42 -0.92 -1.68
N PRO A 38 -14.61 -1.82 -0.69
CA PRO A 38 -13.51 -2.52 -0.02
C PRO A 38 -12.63 -3.36 -0.94
N ALA A 39 -13.14 -3.76 -2.12
CA ALA A 39 -12.38 -4.46 -3.14
C ALA A 39 -11.56 -3.50 -4.04
N TYR A 40 -11.73 -2.19 -3.91
CA TYR A 40 -11.00 -1.23 -4.73
C TYR A 40 -9.49 -1.35 -4.52
N GLY A 41 -8.77 -1.60 -5.62
CA GLY A 41 -7.32 -1.79 -5.62
C GLY A 41 -6.84 -3.11 -4.99
N LEU A 42 -7.74 -4.01 -4.59
CA LEU A 42 -7.40 -5.27 -3.91
C LEU A 42 -6.56 -6.20 -4.79
N GLU A 43 -6.81 -6.22 -6.11
CA GLU A 43 -5.95 -6.94 -7.05
C GLU A 43 -4.52 -6.42 -7.02
N GLY A 44 -4.34 -5.09 -6.98
CA GLY A 44 -3.01 -4.48 -6.86
C GLY A 44 -2.32 -4.88 -5.55
N VAL A 45 -3.06 -4.95 -4.44
CA VAL A 45 -2.54 -5.44 -3.15
C VAL A 45 -2.12 -6.91 -3.26
N ALA A 46 -2.96 -7.77 -3.84
CA ALA A 46 -2.66 -9.18 -4.02
C ALA A 46 -1.44 -9.40 -4.94
N GLU A 47 -1.32 -8.63 -6.02
CA GLU A 47 -0.16 -8.66 -6.92
C GLU A 47 1.12 -8.16 -6.22
N CYS A 48 1.02 -7.13 -5.37
CA CYS A 48 2.14 -6.70 -4.53
C CYS A 48 2.59 -7.80 -3.56
N MET A 49 1.65 -8.48 -2.88
CA MET A 49 1.95 -9.61 -2.00
C MET A 49 2.63 -10.75 -2.78
N ALA A 50 2.08 -11.11 -3.94
CA ALA A 50 2.63 -12.17 -4.79
C ALA A 50 4.04 -11.83 -5.30
N ALA A 51 4.30 -10.57 -5.66
CA ALA A 51 5.61 -10.12 -6.16
C ALA A 51 6.75 -10.31 -5.15
N VAL A 52 6.44 -10.28 -3.85
CA VAL A 52 7.42 -10.51 -2.77
C VAL A 52 7.29 -11.92 -2.15
N GLY A 53 6.49 -12.81 -2.75
CA GLY A 53 6.33 -14.20 -2.31
C GLY A 53 5.49 -14.36 -1.04
N ILE A 54 4.62 -13.39 -0.73
CA ILE A 54 3.72 -13.42 0.43
C ILE A 54 2.34 -13.91 0.00
N SER A 55 1.75 -14.76 0.83
CA SER A 55 0.45 -15.38 0.54
C SER A 55 -0.63 -15.06 1.58
N THR A 56 -0.25 -14.44 2.71
CA THR A 56 -1.18 -14.16 3.82
C THR A 56 -1.03 -12.74 4.34
N VAL A 57 -2.13 -12.19 4.87
CA VAL A 57 -2.12 -10.88 5.55
C VAL A 57 -1.18 -10.88 6.74
N SER A 58 -1.12 -11.98 7.52
CA SER A 58 -0.23 -12.07 8.68
C SER A 58 1.27 -11.97 8.33
N GLU A 59 1.68 -12.47 7.16
CA GLU A 59 3.04 -12.27 6.67
C GLU A 59 3.31 -10.81 6.30
N ALA A 60 2.35 -10.16 5.65
CA ALA A 60 2.44 -8.73 5.32
C ALA A 60 2.46 -7.85 6.58
N GLU A 61 1.66 -8.17 7.61
CA GLU A 61 1.66 -7.49 8.90
C GLU A 61 3.04 -7.51 9.57
N LYS A 62 3.77 -8.62 9.49
CA LYS A 62 5.14 -8.69 10.05
C LYS A 62 6.08 -7.69 9.38
N ILE A 63 5.90 -7.46 8.07
CA ILE A 63 6.66 -6.46 7.32
C ILE A 63 6.21 -5.06 7.70
N MET A 64 4.90 -4.82 7.78
CA MET A 64 4.33 -3.55 8.23
C MET A 64 4.85 -3.17 9.62
N ALA A 65 4.85 -4.12 10.56
CA ALA A 65 5.32 -3.90 11.92
C ALA A 65 6.82 -3.57 11.97
N ARG A 66 7.64 -4.27 11.17
CA ARG A 66 9.08 -4.01 11.06
C ARG A 66 9.37 -2.60 10.54
N HIS A 67 8.53 -2.07 9.65
CA HIS A 67 8.71 -0.78 9.00
C HIS A 67 7.70 0.28 9.45
N ALA A 68 7.03 0.11 10.59
CA ALA A 68 5.86 0.95 10.91
C ALA A 68 6.20 2.44 10.96
N LYS A 69 7.39 2.79 11.48
CA LYS A 69 7.85 4.18 11.57
C LYS A 69 8.29 4.70 10.20
N GLU A 70 9.09 3.94 9.48
CA GLU A 70 9.59 4.27 8.15
C GLU A 70 8.42 4.43 7.17
N LEU A 71 7.39 3.59 7.29
CA LEU A 71 6.17 3.65 6.51
C LEU A 71 5.40 4.94 6.79
N GLU A 72 5.24 5.34 8.05
CA GLU A 72 4.57 6.61 8.38
C GLU A 72 5.28 7.80 7.75
N GLU A 73 6.61 7.85 7.83
CA GLU A 73 7.39 8.90 7.19
C GLU A 73 7.31 8.82 5.65
N PHE A 74 7.31 7.60 5.10
CA PHE A 74 7.21 7.38 3.66
C PHE A 74 5.88 7.87 3.10
N LEU A 75 4.80 7.59 3.82
CA LEU A 75 3.47 8.12 3.53
C LEU A 75 3.43 9.65 3.61
N LYS A 76 4.13 10.26 4.58
CA LYS A 76 4.28 11.73 4.65
C LYS A 76 5.03 12.29 3.44
N ASP A 77 6.08 11.62 2.98
CA ASP A 77 6.83 12.05 1.80
C ASP A 77 5.98 11.97 0.52
N ILE A 78 5.21 10.89 0.35
CA ILE A 78 4.27 10.74 -0.77
C ILE A 78 3.22 11.84 -0.71
N CYS A 79 2.52 11.94 0.42
CA CYS A 79 1.46 12.94 0.62
C CYS A 79 1.97 14.38 0.48
N GLY A 80 3.17 14.68 0.98
CA GLY A 80 3.75 16.02 0.93
C GLY A 80 4.24 16.45 -0.46
N ASN A 81 4.61 15.50 -1.33
CA ASN A 81 5.06 15.79 -2.70
C ASN A 81 3.91 15.79 -3.73
N ARG A 82 2.68 15.53 -3.30
CA ARG A 82 1.51 15.55 -4.20
C ARG A 82 1.34 16.92 -4.87
N ARG A 83 1.20 16.93 -6.19
CA ARG A 83 0.80 18.12 -6.97
C ARG A 83 -0.55 17.85 -7.63
N GLY A 84 -1.65 18.16 -6.96
CA GLY A 84 -2.98 18.02 -7.54
C GLY A 84 -3.96 17.22 -6.67
N HIS A 85 -4.69 16.30 -7.30
CA HIS A 85 -5.85 15.61 -6.73
C HIS A 85 -5.52 14.80 -5.47
N PRO A 86 -6.46 14.72 -4.52
CA PRO A 86 -6.33 13.85 -3.36
C PRO A 86 -6.14 12.40 -3.80
N TRP A 87 -5.24 11.69 -3.14
CA TRP A 87 -5.16 10.24 -3.28
C TRP A 87 -6.09 9.59 -2.29
N GLU A 88 -7.01 8.79 -2.81
CA GLU A 88 -7.83 7.89 -2.02
C GLU A 88 -7.00 6.64 -1.69
N VAL A 89 -6.95 6.26 -0.42
CA VAL A 89 -6.28 5.04 0.04
C VAL A 89 -7.27 4.16 0.78
N SER A 90 -7.12 2.85 0.58
CA SER A 90 -7.78 1.79 1.35
C SER A 90 -6.79 1.15 2.34
N PRO A 91 -7.29 0.41 3.34
CA PRO A 91 -6.44 -0.35 4.27
C PRO A 91 -5.42 -1.26 3.54
N GLY A 92 -5.85 -1.98 2.50
CA GLY A 92 -4.97 -2.81 1.69
C GLY A 92 -3.89 -2.02 0.94
N PHE A 93 -4.19 -0.78 0.53
CA PHE A 93 -3.21 0.07 -0.16
C PHE A 93 -2.05 0.47 0.76
N VAL A 94 -2.31 0.69 2.05
CA VAL A 94 -1.28 0.94 3.07
C VAL A 94 -0.36 -0.26 3.24
N MET A 95 -0.93 -1.47 3.19
CA MET A 95 -0.15 -2.70 3.18
C MET A 95 0.75 -2.79 1.93
N ALA A 96 0.24 -2.47 0.74
CA ALA A 96 1.05 -2.44 -0.48
C ALA A 96 2.23 -1.47 -0.36
N PHE A 97 2.06 -0.27 0.23
CA PHE A 97 3.17 0.64 0.48
C PHE A 97 4.25 0.06 1.39
N ALA A 98 3.86 -0.71 2.41
CA ALA A 98 4.83 -1.37 3.29
C ALA A 98 5.68 -2.40 2.54
N LEU A 99 5.06 -3.16 1.63
CA LEU A 99 5.77 -4.12 0.79
C LEU A 99 6.72 -3.42 -0.19
N ILE A 100 6.27 -2.31 -0.78
CA ILE A 100 7.07 -1.48 -1.68
C ILE A 100 8.30 -0.91 -0.96
N LEU A 101 8.11 -0.42 0.26
CA LEU A 101 9.18 0.10 1.10
C LEU A 101 10.19 -0.98 1.50
N ASP A 102 9.72 -2.19 1.79
CA ASP A 102 10.57 -3.32 2.18
C ASP A 102 11.43 -3.84 1.01
N ARG A 103 10.86 -3.87 -0.20
CA ARG A 103 11.49 -4.45 -1.39
C ARG A 103 11.54 -3.47 -2.57
N PRO A 104 12.22 -2.31 -2.42
CA PRO A 104 12.28 -1.31 -3.48
C PRO A 104 13.03 -1.77 -4.74
N ASP A 105 13.77 -2.89 -4.64
CA ASP A 105 14.39 -3.60 -5.75
C ASP A 105 13.37 -4.34 -6.63
N VAL A 106 12.29 -4.86 -6.03
CA VAL A 106 11.21 -5.57 -6.73
C VAL A 106 10.24 -4.58 -7.37
N PHE A 107 9.91 -3.50 -6.66
CA PHE A 107 8.93 -2.51 -7.09
C PHE A 107 9.57 -1.39 -7.92
N THR A 108 10.01 -1.74 -9.12
CA THR A 108 10.43 -0.75 -10.13
C THR A 108 9.23 -0.01 -10.70
N ALA A 109 9.48 1.11 -11.41
CA ALA A 109 8.41 1.86 -12.06
C ALA A 109 7.66 1.01 -13.10
N GLU A 110 8.40 0.18 -13.84
CA GLU A 110 7.85 -0.75 -14.83
C GLU A 110 6.95 -1.78 -14.16
N ARG A 111 7.41 -2.37 -13.04
CA ARG A 111 6.65 -3.39 -12.32
C ARG A 111 5.36 -2.84 -11.72
N LEU A 112 5.41 -1.66 -11.10
CA LEU A 112 4.21 -1.02 -10.57
C LEU A 112 3.20 -0.71 -11.68
N LYS A 113 3.68 -0.31 -12.86
CA LYS A 113 2.83 -0.10 -14.04
C LYS A 113 2.20 -1.40 -14.54
N GLU A 114 2.94 -2.51 -14.54
CA GLU A 114 2.40 -3.84 -14.87
C GLU A 114 1.30 -4.29 -13.90
N ILE A 115 1.43 -3.93 -12.62
CA ILE A 115 0.45 -4.20 -11.55
C ILE A 115 -0.78 -3.26 -11.66
N GLY A 116 -0.75 -2.30 -12.58
CA GLY A 116 -1.88 -1.41 -12.88
C GLY A 116 -1.86 -0.09 -12.11
N TRP A 117 -0.72 0.32 -11.55
CA TRP A 117 -0.58 1.65 -10.94
C TRP A 117 -0.43 2.72 -12.03
N ASP A 118 -1.02 3.89 -11.76
CA ASP A 118 -0.92 5.05 -12.62
C ASP A 118 0.46 5.73 -12.54
N GLU A 119 0.81 6.47 -13.60
CA GLU A 119 2.14 7.07 -13.74
C GLU A 119 2.45 8.12 -12.65
N ASP A 120 1.47 8.93 -12.25
CA ASP A 120 1.67 9.93 -11.20
C ASP A 120 1.91 9.26 -9.83
N PRO A 121 1.12 8.25 -9.42
CA PRO A 121 1.45 7.42 -8.27
C PRO A 121 2.82 6.77 -8.25
N ILE A 122 3.21 6.19 -9.37
CA ILE A 122 4.53 5.60 -9.49
C ILE A 122 5.62 6.66 -9.24
N LYS A 123 5.51 7.85 -9.84
CA LYS A 123 6.51 8.93 -9.67
C LYS A 123 6.63 9.38 -8.21
N GLN A 124 5.51 9.55 -7.50
CA GLN A 124 5.53 10.00 -6.11
C GLN A 124 6.16 8.94 -5.18
N VAL A 125 5.74 7.69 -5.33
CA VAL A 125 6.31 6.54 -4.59
C VAL A 125 7.81 6.42 -4.81
N ARG A 126 8.25 6.47 -6.08
CA ARG A 126 9.68 6.40 -6.45
C ARG A 126 10.50 7.54 -5.87
N SER A 127 9.99 8.76 -5.97
CA SER A 127 10.65 9.94 -5.40
C SER A 127 10.81 9.84 -3.88
N ALA A 128 9.81 9.29 -3.18
CA ALA A 128 9.87 9.06 -1.74
C ALA A 128 10.86 7.95 -1.36
N LEU A 129 10.96 6.87 -2.15
CA LEU A 129 11.95 5.79 -1.93
C LEU A 129 13.39 6.28 -2.11
N GLU A 130 13.65 7.12 -3.10
CA GLU A 130 14.99 7.63 -3.40
C GLU A 130 15.54 8.55 -2.31
N ARG A 131 14.68 9.27 -1.58
CA ARG A 131 15.07 10.12 -0.44
C ARG A 131 15.51 9.33 0.80
N ARG A 132 15.26 8.01 0.81
CA ARG A 132 15.51 7.12 1.94
C ARG A 132 16.75 6.23 1.76
N ARG A 133 17.45 6.36 0.62
CA ARG A 133 18.73 5.68 0.33
C ARG A 133 19.90 6.58 0.65
#